data_AF-A0AAW1PUW3-F1
#
_entry.id   AF-A0AAW1PUW3-F1
#
_cell.length_a   1.000
_cell.length_b   1.000
_cell.length_c   1.000
_cell.angle_alpha   90.00
_cell.angle_beta   90.00
_cell.angle_gamma   90.00
#
_symmetry.space_group_name_H-M   'P 1'
#
loop_
_entity.id
_entity.type
_entity.pdbx_description
1 polymer ?
#
loop_
_entity_poly.entity_id
_entity_poly.type
_entity_poly.pdbx_seq_one_letter_code
_entity_poly.pdbx_strand_id
1 'polypeptide(L)'
;MGFNPWNAFHEFFTEKDAFETIDYLVSSGLVEAGYTYFNLDDGWMMPRDGDSALQPNLTMYPSGIKGIADYAHSKGLKVGIYSSAGTNTCKGFPASLGYEDQDAKMWAEWGVDLVKYDNCYSAASDKSIKERYEAMRDAILASGRPMVFAVCEWGLSEPWVYGQSVGHMWRTTKDISLDIAATWPGILENLDSTARLARYAGPGGWNDADMLEVGPPGNAKLTLAEQRAHFALWAVIKSPLIIGADLKLLKPSELKILKAKEVIAINQDPLGVAGDLVWKQGPEEVWAAPLQGGGRAVVLFNRQMAAEGVTSRELTVHWHQIGYEPGIQVKVRDLYKGKDLGEFTGHFKGTVINHGALILRLTPTEAHESHERWRPWPCSSDPSHGSQGAYACPSNALMQRSESVLKQADVPSSTYGFAGYILTSVGGVFLGLMVGLSPLRGVLGRWVRGRQYRELHSPHALALSDRV
;
A
#
# COMPACT_ATOMS: atom_id res chain seq x y z
N MET A 1 -3.18 11.82 5.02
CA MET A 1 -2.58 12.36 3.78
C MET A 1 -1.40 13.25 4.18
N GLY A 2 -0.38 13.39 3.34
CA GLY A 2 0.84 14.12 3.70
C GLY A 2 1.87 14.27 2.57
N PHE A 3 3.11 14.50 2.95
CA PHE A 3 4.29 14.65 2.09
C PHE A 3 5.44 13.80 2.61
N ASN A 4 6.30 13.32 1.71
CA ASN A 4 7.57 12.67 2.02
C ASN A 4 8.62 13.07 0.95
N PRO A 5 9.85 13.47 1.32
CA PRO A 5 10.87 13.94 0.38
C PRO A 5 11.54 12.83 -0.45
N TRP A 6 11.32 11.55 -0.14
CA TRP A 6 12.15 10.45 -0.60
C TRP A 6 12.30 10.35 -2.12
N ASN A 7 11.19 10.37 -2.87
CA ASN A 7 11.22 10.25 -4.34
C ASN A 7 11.83 11.48 -5.04
N ALA A 8 12.04 12.58 -4.31
CA ALA A 8 12.54 13.85 -4.84
C ALA A 8 13.98 14.19 -4.45
N PHE A 9 14.37 13.87 -3.21
CA PHE A 9 15.63 14.32 -2.61
C PHE A 9 16.50 13.18 -2.07
N HIS A 10 15.93 11.98 -1.90
CA HIS A 10 16.56 10.84 -1.22
C HIS A 10 17.26 11.28 0.11
N GLU A 11 18.47 10.80 0.38
CA GLU A 11 19.28 11.12 1.56
C GLU A 11 19.87 12.55 1.58
N PHE A 12 19.55 13.41 0.59
CA PHE A 12 20.13 14.75 0.45
C PHE A 12 19.23 15.90 0.95
N PHE A 13 18.06 15.57 1.52
CA PHE A 13 17.11 16.56 2.04
C PHE A 13 17.63 17.27 3.29
N THR A 14 17.38 18.58 3.42
CA THR A 14 17.90 19.42 4.53
C THR A 14 16.80 20.10 5.35
N GLU A 15 17.14 20.63 6.52
CA GLU A 15 16.24 21.48 7.31
C GLU A 15 15.75 22.72 6.56
N LYS A 16 16.58 23.29 5.68
CA LYS A 16 16.15 24.39 4.82
C LYS A 16 15.03 23.94 3.89
N ASP A 17 15.21 22.78 3.24
CA ASP A 17 14.19 22.20 2.36
C ASP A 17 12.95 21.78 3.15
N ALA A 18 13.09 21.34 4.41
CA ALA A 18 11.98 21.06 5.30
C ALA A 18 11.14 22.31 5.57
N PHE A 19 11.74 23.43 5.97
CA PHE A 19 11.03 24.67 6.23
C PHE A 19 10.38 25.24 4.95
N GLU A 20 11.10 25.29 3.83
CA GLU A 20 10.55 25.73 2.54
C GLU A 20 9.39 24.83 2.06
N THR A 21 9.45 23.53 2.31
CA THR A 21 8.37 22.58 1.99
C THR A 21 7.15 22.75 2.91
N ILE A 22 7.37 22.93 4.21
CA ILE A 22 6.32 23.23 5.20
C ILE A 22 5.55 24.49 4.81
N ASP A 23 6.25 25.56 4.44
CA ASP A 23 5.62 26.81 4.01
C ASP A 23 4.95 26.69 2.63
N TYR A 24 5.45 25.85 1.73
CA TYR A 24 4.75 25.54 0.48
C TYR A 24 3.45 24.75 0.74
N LEU A 25 3.46 23.73 1.59
CA LEU A 25 2.27 22.93 1.93
C LEU A 25 1.12 23.80 2.45
N VAL A 26 1.44 24.81 3.27
CA VAL A 26 0.49 25.82 3.75
C VAL A 26 0.08 26.77 2.62
N SER A 27 1.02 27.47 1.98
CA SER A 27 0.72 28.57 1.04
C SER A 27 0.11 28.13 -0.29
N SER A 28 0.40 26.91 -0.76
CA SER A 28 -0.30 26.27 -1.88
C SER A 28 -1.72 25.80 -1.51
N GLY A 29 -2.03 25.77 -0.22
CA GLY A 29 -3.26 25.23 0.35
C GLY A 29 -3.39 23.71 0.20
N LEU A 30 -2.28 22.97 0.21
CA LEU A 30 -2.30 21.52 0.34
C LEU A 30 -2.74 21.10 1.75
N VAL A 31 -2.38 21.85 2.80
CA VAL A 31 -2.91 21.65 4.16
C VAL A 31 -4.45 21.75 4.17
N GLU A 32 -5.04 22.73 3.46
CA GLU A 32 -6.50 22.88 3.29
C GLU A 32 -7.17 21.70 2.57
N ALA A 33 -6.39 20.92 1.81
CA ALA A 33 -6.82 19.75 1.08
C ALA A 33 -6.59 18.44 1.87
N GLY A 34 -6.05 18.52 3.10
CA GLY A 34 -5.87 17.39 4.02
C GLY A 34 -4.43 16.86 4.15
N TYR A 35 -3.47 17.38 3.38
CA TYR A 35 -2.07 16.98 3.46
C TYR A 35 -1.42 17.58 4.72
N THR A 36 -1.60 16.91 5.86
CA THR A 36 -1.27 17.42 7.19
C THR A 36 -0.06 16.75 7.84
N TYR A 37 0.43 15.64 7.29
CA TYR A 37 1.70 15.03 7.72
C TYR A 37 2.84 15.51 6.81
N PHE A 38 3.92 16.00 7.40
CA PHE A 38 5.19 16.30 6.76
C PHE A 38 6.21 15.28 7.28
N ASN A 39 6.65 14.35 6.44
CA ASN A 39 7.54 13.26 6.86
C ASN A 39 9.00 13.57 6.49
N LEU A 40 9.94 13.14 7.33
CA LEU A 40 11.33 12.90 6.97
C LEU A 40 11.51 11.41 6.63
N ASP A 41 12.47 11.09 5.75
CA ASP A 41 12.82 9.73 5.34
C ASP A 41 14.31 9.44 5.60
N ASP A 42 14.89 8.39 4.98
CA ASP A 42 16.27 7.94 5.24
C ASP A 42 17.34 9.03 5.08
N GLY A 43 18.38 8.98 5.91
CA GLY A 43 19.51 9.94 5.92
C GLY A 43 19.39 11.11 6.92
N TRP A 44 18.35 11.18 7.76
CA TRP A 44 18.26 12.22 8.79
C TRP A 44 19.25 12.05 9.96
N MET A 45 19.75 10.84 10.18
CA MET A 45 20.53 10.43 11.36
C MET A 45 22.05 10.36 11.11
N MET A 46 22.82 10.49 12.19
CA MET A 46 24.26 10.21 12.27
C MET A 46 24.53 8.74 12.65
N PRO A 47 25.77 8.25 12.50
CA PRO A 47 26.24 7.05 13.19
C PRO A 47 25.90 7.08 14.70
N ARG A 48 25.43 5.94 15.24
CA ARG A 48 25.10 5.76 16.66
C ARG A 48 26.40 5.65 17.47
N ASP A 49 26.52 6.40 18.58
CA ASP A 49 27.69 6.31 19.46
C ASP A 49 27.45 5.21 20.50
N GLY A 50 28.01 4.02 20.25
CA GLY A 50 27.70 2.81 21.00
C GLY A 50 26.19 2.54 21.07
N ASP A 51 25.68 2.31 22.28
CA ASP A 51 24.28 1.95 22.54
C ASP A 51 23.35 3.18 22.68
N SER A 52 23.83 4.40 22.42
CA SER A 52 23.05 5.65 22.58
C SER A 52 21.83 5.73 21.64
N ALA A 53 20.82 6.54 21.97
CA ALA A 53 19.68 6.80 21.08
C ALA A 53 20.12 7.52 19.79
N LEU A 54 19.42 7.32 18.66
CA LEU A 54 19.81 7.87 17.34
C LEU A 54 19.97 9.39 17.36
N GLN A 55 21.12 9.91 16.90
CA GLN A 55 21.35 11.36 16.85
C GLN A 55 21.06 11.93 15.46
N PRO A 56 20.44 13.12 15.33
CA PRO A 56 20.23 13.76 14.04
C PRO A 56 21.55 14.29 13.45
N ASN A 57 21.63 14.38 12.12
CA ASN A 57 22.73 15.04 11.44
C ASN A 57 22.61 16.57 11.59
N LEU A 58 23.14 17.12 12.67
CA LEU A 58 23.11 18.56 12.97
C LEU A 58 23.83 19.45 11.92
N THR A 59 24.54 18.88 10.95
CA THR A 59 25.06 19.63 9.78
C THR A 59 23.96 19.88 8.74
N MET A 60 23.05 18.92 8.57
CA MET A 60 21.89 19.00 7.66
C MET A 60 20.62 19.50 8.36
N TYR A 61 20.57 19.35 9.69
CA TYR A 61 19.46 19.67 10.58
C TYR A 61 19.91 20.49 11.80
N PRO A 62 20.39 21.74 11.65
CA PRO A 62 20.96 22.54 12.75
C PRO A 62 20.07 22.75 13.98
N SER A 63 18.73 22.75 13.83
CA SER A 63 17.77 22.82 14.94
C SER A 63 17.37 21.45 15.51
N GLY A 64 17.87 20.37 14.91
CA GLY A 64 17.48 18.98 15.20
C GLY A 64 16.04 18.67 14.76
N ILE A 65 15.64 17.40 14.87
CA ILE A 65 14.28 16.98 14.47
C ILE A 65 13.21 17.70 15.30
N LYS A 66 13.49 18.00 16.57
CA LYS A 66 12.57 18.78 17.42
C LYS A 66 12.31 20.19 16.87
N GLY A 67 13.32 20.89 16.33
CA GLY A 67 13.10 22.21 15.73
C GLY A 67 12.19 22.16 14.50
N ILE A 68 12.30 21.09 13.70
CA ILE A 68 11.38 20.81 12.59
C ILE A 68 9.97 20.47 13.10
N ALA A 69 9.84 19.66 14.15
CA ALA A 69 8.55 19.35 14.79
C ALA A 69 7.87 20.60 15.33
N ASP A 70 8.58 21.41 16.13
CA ASP A 70 8.08 22.67 16.67
C ASP A 70 7.62 23.63 15.55
N TYR A 71 8.40 23.73 14.45
CA TYR A 71 8.01 24.56 13.30
C TYR A 71 6.77 24.03 12.58
N ALA A 72 6.73 22.74 12.26
CA ALA A 72 5.58 22.10 11.60
C ALA A 72 4.30 22.20 12.44
N HIS A 73 4.38 21.93 13.76
CA HIS A 73 3.28 22.08 14.70
C HIS A 73 2.78 23.54 14.76
N SER A 74 3.69 24.53 14.70
CA SER A 74 3.31 25.96 14.62
C SER A 74 2.50 26.31 13.35
N LYS A 75 2.62 25.50 12.29
CA LYS A 75 1.85 25.60 11.03
C LYS A 75 0.63 24.67 10.97
N GLY A 76 0.31 23.95 12.05
CA GLY A 76 -0.80 22.99 12.10
C GLY A 76 -0.54 21.65 11.40
N LEU A 77 0.71 21.39 11.00
CA LEU A 77 1.15 20.10 10.47
C LEU A 77 1.47 19.12 11.61
N LYS A 78 1.77 17.88 11.22
CA LYS A 78 2.33 16.78 12.01
C LYS A 78 3.65 16.33 11.39
N VAL A 79 4.59 15.81 12.18
CA VAL A 79 5.90 15.35 11.67
C VAL A 79 6.03 13.83 11.68
N GLY A 80 6.38 13.27 10.52
CA GLY A 80 6.82 11.89 10.41
C GLY A 80 8.33 11.74 10.47
N ILE A 81 8.81 10.63 11.00
CA ILE A 81 10.22 10.21 10.96
C ILE A 81 10.34 8.79 10.37
N TYR A 82 11.57 8.38 10.09
CA TYR A 82 11.90 7.09 9.48
C TYR A 82 12.97 6.31 10.27
N SER A 83 12.84 4.99 10.32
CA SER A 83 13.89 4.05 10.75
C SER A 83 13.62 2.67 10.12
N SER A 84 14.43 1.65 10.43
CA SER A 84 14.24 0.26 9.98
C SER A 84 14.09 -0.72 11.16
N ALA A 85 13.32 -1.79 10.94
CA ALA A 85 13.26 -3.01 11.74
C ALA A 85 14.48 -3.92 11.51
N GLY A 86 15.64 -3.35 11.21
CA GLY A 86 16.93 -4.01 11.02
C GLY A 86 18.05 -3.24 11.71
N THR A 87 19.29 -3.70 11.58
CA THR A 87 20.46 -3.01 12.18
C THR A 87 20.72 -1.66 11.52
N ASN A 88 20.35 -1.51 10.25
CA ASN A 88 20.57 -0.33 9.44
C ASN A 88 19.34 -0.01 8.58
N THR A 89 19.22 1.24 8.16
CA THR A 89 18.26 1.71 7.15
C THR A 89 18.66 1.24 5.75
N CYS A 90 17.81 1.44 4.74
CA CYS A 90 18.12 0.99 3.38
C CYS A 90 19.35 1.66 2.76
N LYS A 91 19.71 2.89 3.15
CA LYS A 91 20.98 3.54 2.78
C LYS A 91 22.16 3.20 3.69
N GLY A 92 21.96 2.38 4.73
CA GLY A 92 23.01 1.91 5.63
C GLY A 92 23.24 2.78 6.87
N PHE A 93 22.45 3.82 7.10
CA PHE A 93 22.48 4.57 8.38
C PHE A 93 22.02 3.68 9.54
N PRO A 94 22.32 3.99 10.81
CA PRO A 94 21.87 3.15 11.93
C PRO A 94 20.35 3.16 12.07
N ALA A 95 19.79 2.00 12.41
CA ALA A 95 18.36 1.83 12.65
C ALA A 95 18.07 1.25 14.05
N SER A 96 16.82 0.86 14.32
CA SER A 96 16.28 0.72 15.68
C SER A 96 16.04 -0.71 16.16
N LEU A 97 16.43 -1.75 15.40
CA LEU A 97 16.31 -3.14 15.87
C LEU A 97 17.16 -3.36 17.13
N GLY A 98 16.53 -3.79 18.23
CA GLY A 98 17.17 -3.92 19.55
C GLY A 98 17.30 -2.60 20.33
N TYR A 99 16.82 -1.49 19.79
CA TYR A 99 16.82 -0.15 20.39
C TYR A 99 15.43 0.50 20.39
N GLU A 100 14.38 -0.30 20.23
CA GLU A 100 13.03 0.16 19.94
C GLU A 100 12.50 1.13 21.01
N ASP A 101 12.58 0.75 22.29
CA ASP A 101 12.12 1.55 23.43
C ASP A 101 12.78 2.93 23.52
N GLN A 102 14.10 3.00 23.32
CA GLN A 102 14.84 4.26 23.48
C GLN A 102 14.67 5.20 22.30
N ASP A 103 14.65 4.67 21.07
CA ASP A 103 14.45 5.48 19.88
C ASP A 103 12.99 6.00 19.83
N ALA A 104 12.00 5.16 20.20
CA ALA A 104 10.60 5.59 20.29
C ALA A 104 10.36 6.65 21.39
N LYS A 105 10.97 6.49 22.58
CA LYS A 105 10.94 7.51 23.64
C LYS A 105 11.54 8.85 23.18
N MET A 106 12.67 8.79 22.48
CA MET A 106 13.33 9.97 21.92
C MET A 106 12.48 10.66 20.84
N TRP A 107 11.83 9.91 19.95
CA TRP A 107 10.88 10.46 18.98
C TRP A 107 9.68 11.14 19.67
N ALA A 108 9.19 10.59 20.78
CA ALA A 108 8.16 11.22 21.61
C ALA A 108 8.64 12.54 22.25
N GLU A 109 9.88 12.60 22.76
CA GLU A 109 10.51 13.82 23.30
C GLU A 109 10.76 14.90 22.23
N TRP A 110 11.01 14.50 20.98
CA TRP A 110 11.11 15.41 19.84
C TRP A 110 9.76 15.84 19.26
N GLY A 111 8.65 15.22 19.66
CA GLY A 111 7.32 15.56 19.19
C GLY A 111 6.91 14.92 17.85
N VAL A 112 7.52 13.80 17.46
CA VAL A 112 7.14 13.04 16.25
C VAL A 112 5.69 12.54 16.36
N ASP A 113 4.97 12.49 15.24
CA ASP A 113 3.56 12.10 15.12
C ASP A 113 3.34 10.88 14.21
N LEU A 114 4.35 10.45 13.45
CA LEU A 114 4.32 9.31 12.54
C LEU A 114 5.69 8.64 12.46
N VAL A 115 5.74 7.32 12.37
CA VAL A 115 6.97 6.54 12.17
C VAL A 115 6.79 5.63 10.96
N LYS A 116 7.49 5.91 9.85
CA LYS A 116 7.71 4.94 8.76
C LYS A 116 8.81 3.98 9.22
N TYR A 117 8.52 2.69 9.24
CA TYR A 117 9.44 1.69 9.77
C TYR A 117 9.70 0.61 8.74
N ASP A 118 10.94 0.57 8.26
CA ASP A 118 11.42 -0.26 7.14
C ASP A 118 11.78 -1.69 7.56
N ASN A 119 12.25 -2.50 6.61
CA ASN A 119 12.65 -3.89 6.80
C ASN A 119 14.06 -4.20 6.26
N CYS A 120 14.78 -3.21 5.72
CA CYS A 120 16.18 -3.35 5.32
C CYS A 120 17.10 -3.81 6.48
N TYR A 121 18.14 -4.59 6.15
CA TYR A 121 19.13 -5.14 7.11
C TYR A 121 18.55 -5.93 8.29
N SER A 122 17.39 -6.57 8.10
CA SER A 122 16.73 -7.39 9.13
C SER A 122 17.31 -8.81 9.32
N ALA A 123 18.20 -9.25 8.44
CA ALA A 123 18.70 -10.64 8.39
C ALA A 123 19.57 -11.07 9.59
N ALA A 124 19.93 -10.15 10.49
CA ALA A 124 20.61 -10.43 11.74
C ALA A 124 19.66 -10.87 12.88
N SER A 125 18.34 -10.83 12.66
CA SER A 125 17.33 -11.19 13.67
C SER A 125 16.89 -12.66 13.56
N ASP A 126 16.69 -13.28 14.71
CA ASP A 126 16.01 -14.56 14.90
C ASP A 126 14.47 -14.41 14.93
N LYS A 127 13.97 -13.22 15.31
CA LYS A 127 12.55 -12.85 15.30
C LYS A 127 11.97 -12.81 13.88
N SER A 128 10.71 -13.22 13.73
CA SER A 128 9.94 -13.03 12.49
C SER A 128 9.72 -11.55 12.16
N ILE A 129 9.26 -11.27 10.92
CA ILE A 129 8.96 -9.90 10.49
C ILE A 129 7.92 -9.26 11.42
N LYS A 130 6.81 -9.95 11.70
CA LYS A 130 5.74 -9.48 12.59
C LYS A 130 6.27 -9.14 13.99
N GLU A 131 7.06 -10.01 14.62
CA GLU A 131 7.58 -9.79 15.98
C GLU A 131 8.51 -8.57 16.10
N ARG A 132 9.25 -8.21 15.04
CA ARG A 132 10.05 -6.98 15.00
C ARG A 132 9.18 -5.72 14.92
N TYR A 133 8.10 -5.75 14.14
CA TYR A 133 7.14 -4.64 14.12
C TYR A 133 6.33 -4.54 15.42
N GLU A 134 6.04 -5.65 16.09
CA GLU A 134 5.38 -5.65 17.39
C GLU A 134 6.24 -5.04 18.50
N ALA A 135 7.55 -5.31 18.51
CA ALA A 135 8.47 -4.64 19.43
C ALA A 135 8.43 -3.11 19.28
N MET A 136 8.43 -2.60 18.05
CA MET A 136 8.35 -1.15 17.80
C MET A 136 6.93 -0.57 18.05
N ARG A 137 5.85 -1.33 17.80
CA ARG A 137 4.49 -0.96 18.26
C ARG A 137 4.49 -0.73 19.78
N ASP A 138 5.01 -1.69 20.53
CA ASP A 138 4.95 -1.68 21.99
C ASP A 138 5.85 -0.58 22.57
N ALA A 139 7.01 -0.32 21.97
CA ALA A 139 7.86 0.84 22.27
C ALA A 139 7.16 2.18 21.99
N ILE A 140 6.46 2.32 20.86
CA ILE A 140 5.66 3.51 20.53
C ILE A 140 4.55 3.72 21.57
N LEU A 141 3.86 2.66 21.99
CA LEU A 141 2.85 2.74 23.05
C LEU A 141 3.47 3.12 24.42
N ALA A 142 4.61 2.52 24.77
CA ALA A 142 5.33 2.80 26.01
C ALA A 142 5.90 4.23 26.07
N SER A 143 6.18 4.86 24.93
CA SER A 143 6.64 6.26 24.84
C SER A 143 5.62 7.29 25.38
N GLY A 144 4.33 6.92 25.45
CA GLY A 144 3.24 7.78 25.89
C GLY A 144 2.79 8.86 24.88
N ARG A 145 3.46 9.01 23.73
CA ARG A 145 3.02 9.90 22.64
C ARG A 145 2.32 9.09 21.53
N PRO A 146 1.07 9.44 21.14
CA PRO A 146 0.42 8.83 19.98
C PRO A 146 1.21 9.12 18.70
N MET A 147 1.73 8.06 18.06
CA MET A 147 2.42 8.12 16.78
C MET A 147 1.78 7.16 15.78
N VAL A 148 1.50 7.64 14.57
CA VAL A 148 0.99 6.81 13.46
C VAL A 148 2.10 5.89 12.98
N PHE A 149 2.01 4.62 13.32
CA PHE A 149 2.99 3.62 12.88
C PHE A 149 2.67 3.09 11.48
N ALA A 150 3.62 3.21 10.55
CA ALA A 150 3.53 2.80 9.16
C ALA A 150 4.55 1.70 8.84
N VAL A 151 4.05 0.49 8.60
CA VAL A 151 4.82 -0.75 8.39
C VAL A 151 5.33 -0.81 6.94
N CYS A 152 6.64 -0.92 6.73
CA CYS A 152 7.28 -0.89 5.41
C CYS A 152 8.15 -2.14 5.18
N GLU A 153 7.51 -3.30 5.02
CA GLU A 153 8.14 -4.58 4.66
C GLU A 153 7.75 -5.12 3.27
N TRP A 154 7.20 -4.22 2.44
CA TRP A 154 6.93 -4.41 1.01
C TRP A 154 5.93 -5.53 0.63
N GLY A 155 5.18 -6.06 1.59
CA GLY A 155 4.23 -7.16 1.40
C GLY A 155 4.80 -8.55 1.69
N LEU A 156 6.07 -8.66 2.10
CA LEU A 156 6.82 -9.93 2.15
C LEU A 156 6.23 -10.99 3.09
N SER A 157 5.60 -10.59 4.19
CA SER A 157 4.99 -11.47 5.19
C SER A 157 3.45 -11.37 5.25
N GLU A 158 2.82 -10.93 4.16
CA GLU A 158 1.37 -10.69 4.09
C GLU A 158 0.87 -9.73 5.19
N PRO A 159 1.40 -8.50 5.29
CA PRO A 159 1.14 -7.58 6.41
C PRO A 159 -0.34 -7.19 6.53
N TRP A 160 -1.13 -7.31 5.46
CA TRP A 160 -2.58 -7.16 5.49
C TRP A 160 -3.30 -8.18 6.41
N VAL A 161 -2.68 -9.31 6.75
CA VAL A 161 -3.26 -10.32 7.66
C VAL A 161 -3.13 -9.91 9.13
N TYR A 162 -2.05 -9.20 9.50
CA TYR A 162 -1.76 -8.83 10.89
C TYR A 162 -1.74 -7.31 11.16
N GLY A 163 -1.72 -6.49 10.12
CA GLY A 163 -1.37 -5.08 10.17
C GLY A 163 -2.20 -4.26 11.13
N GLN A 164 -3.52 -4.47 11.19
CA GLN A 164 -4.43 -3.79 12.14
C GLN A 164 -4.09 -4.03 13.62
N SER A 165 -3.38 -5.11 13.95
CA SER A 165 -2.91 -5.40 15.32
C SER A 165 -1.51 -4.84 15.62
N VAL A 166 -0.87 -4.23 14.62
CA VAL A 166 0.54 -3.82 14.64
C VAL A 166 0.69 -2.32 14.38
N GLY A 167 0.12 -1.80 13.29
CA GLY A 167 0.21 -0.41 12.88
C GLY A 167 -1.03 0.10 12.14
N HIS A 168 -0.93 1.33 11.62
CA HIS A 168 -2.05 2.10 11.10
C HIS A 168 -2.09 2.13 9.56
N MET A 169 -0.98 1.77 8.92
CA MET A 169 -0.89 1.47 7.49
C MET A 169 0.27 0.51 7.25
N TRP A 170 0.22 -0.24 6.15
CA TRP A 170 1.26 -1.21 5.80
C TRP A 170 1.47 -1.26 4.28
N ARG A 171 2.73 -1.14 3.84
CA ARG A 171 3.12 -1.24 2.43
C ARG A 171 2.81 -2.64 1.90
N THR A 172 1.99 -2.69 0.85
CA THR A 172 1.60 -3.95 0.17
C THR A 172 2.39 -4.20 -1.11
N THR A 173 3.46 -3.43 -1.33
CA THR A 173 4.15 -3.27 -2.61
C THR A 173 5.63 -2.99 -2.45
N LYS A 174 6.40 -3.22 -3.52
CA LYS A 174 7.73 -2.63 -3.77
C LYS A 174 7.72 -1.10 -3.79
N ASP A 175 8.89 -0.47 -3.72
CA ASP A 175 9.06 0.98 -3.84
C ASP A 175 8.79 1.46 -5.28
N ILE A 176 7.80 2.34 -5.42
CA ILE A 176 7.26 2.79 -6.71
C ILE A 176 8.29 3.59 -7.52
N SER A 177 9.14 4.36 -6.83
CA SER A 177 10.19 5.18 -7.46
C SER A 177 11.50 4.42 -7.71
N LEU A 178 11.84 3.46 -6.84
CA LEU A 178 13.17 2.81 -6.83
C LEU A 178 13.18 1.44 -7.52
N ASP A 179 12.29 0.53 -7.14
CA ASP A 179 12.35 -0.87 -7.58
C ASP A 179 11.78 -1.08 -8.99
N ILE A 180 10.69 -0.36 -9.30
CA ILE A 180 9.88 -0.53 -10.52
C ILE A 180 9.85 0.74 -11.39
N ALA A 181 10.36 1.84 -10.86
CA ALA A 181 10.37 3.20 -11.39
C ALA A 181 8.99 3.82 -11.70
N ALA A 182 8.88 5.12 -11.41
CA ALA A 182 7.75 6.01 -11.68
C ALA A 182 7.35 6.04 -13.17
N THR A 183 6.60 5.03 -13.60
CA THR A 183 6.30 4.69 -14.99
C THR A 183 4.94 4.03 -15.07
N TRP A 184 4.32 4.01 -16.25
CA TRP A 184 3.01 3.36 -16.39
C TRP A 184 3.02 1.88 -15.94
N PRO A 185 3.98 1.03 -16.34
CA PRO A 185 4.10 -0.32 -15.78
C PRO A 185 4.25 -0.35 -14.26
N GLY A 186 5.04 0.55 -13.66
CA GLY A 186 5.25 0.61 -12.21
C GLY A 186 3.98 0.98 -11.42
N ILE A 187 3.24 2.00 -11.87
CA ILE A 187 1.91 2.35 -11.30
C ILE A 187 0.98 1.13 -11.34
N LEU A 188 1.02 0.36 -12.43
CA LEU A 188 0.17 -0.81 -12.62
C LEU A 188 0.63 -2.04 -11.81
N GLU A 189 1.92 -2.20 -11.53
CA GLU A 189 2.44 -3.29 -10.68
C GLU A 189 2.03 -3.09 -9.21
N ASN A 190 2.14 -1.86 -8.68
CA ASN A 190 1.67 -1.55 -7.32
C ASN A 190 0.13 -1.65 -7.21
N LEU A 191 -0.60 -1.24 -8.25
CA LEU A 191 -2.06 -1.39 -8.31
C LEU A 191 -2.50 -2.86 -8.29
N ASP A 192 -1.88 -3.74 -9.09
CA ASP A 192 -2.22 -5.17 -9.11
C ASP A 192 -1.78 -5.90 -7.84
N SER A 193 -0.66 -5.49 -7.24
CA SER A 193 -0.21 -6.02 -5.93
C SER A 193 -1.16 -5.66 -4.79
N THR A 194 -1.85 -4.52 -4.90
CA THR A 194 -2.84 -4.05 -3.90
C THR A 194 -4.26 -4.56 -4.17
N ALA A 195 -4.55 -5.05 -5.39
CA ALA A 195 -5.84 -5.60 -5.76
C ALA A 195 -6.25 -6.77 -4.86
N ARG A 196 -7.55 -6.91 -4.55
CA ARG A 196 -8.14 -7.93 -3.65
C ARG A 196 -7.71 -7.86 -2.18
N LEU A 197 -6.82 -6.94 -1.80
CA LEU A 197 -6.44 -6.70 -0.40
C LEU A 197 -7.40 -5.75 0.32
N ALA A 198 -8.32 -5.09 -0.39
CA ALA A 198 -9.28 -4.13 0.15
C ALA A 198 -10.14 -4.65 1.33
N ARG A 199 -10.34 -5.97 1.43
CA ARG A 199 -11.02 -6.65 2.56
C ARG A 199 -10.27 -6.55 3.91
N TYR A 200 -9.00 -6.16 3.90
CA TYR A 200 -8.16 -6.01 5.08
C TYR A 200 -7.96 -4.55 5.51
N ALA A 201 -8.41 -3.58 4.70
CA ALA A 201 -8.30 -2.15 4.99
C ALA A 201 -9.62 -1.57 5.51
N GLY A 202 -9.54 -0.66 6.48
CA GLY A 202 -10.68 -0.01 7.11
C GLY A 202 -10.26 1.07 8.12
N PRO A 203 -11.22 1.70 8.81
CA PRO A 203 -10.93 2.70 9.85
C PRO A 203 -9.92 2.18 10.88
N GLY A 204 -8.72 2.78 10.88
CA GLY A 204 -7.62 2.43 11.78
C GLY A 204 -6.47 1.64 11.14
N GLY A 205 -6.64 1.07 9.94
CA GLY A 205 -5.60 0.27 9.28
C GLY A 205 -5.76 0.20 7.76
N TRP A 206 -4.74 0.63 7.01
CA TRP A 206 -4.81 0.83 5.55
C TRP A 206 -3.73 0.05 4.78
N ASN A 207 -4.10 -0.56 3.65
CA ASN A 207 -3.13 -1.01 2.66
C ASN A 207 -2.46 0.23 2.03
N ASP A 208 -1.14 0.23 1.96
CA ASP A 208 -0.36 1.29 1.34
C ASP A 208 0.28 0.82 0.03
N ALA A 209 -0.17 1.40 -1.09
CA ALA A 209 0.32 1.13 -2.44
C ALA A 209 1.57 1.99 -2.81
N ASP A 210 2.18 2.64 -1.81
CA ASP A 210 3.30 3.57 -1.88
C ASP A 210 2.93 4.99 -2.36
N MET A 211 3.92 5.88 -2.29
CA MET A 211 3.79 7.34 -2.47
C MET A 211 3.27 7.78 -3.85
N LEU A 212 2.73 9.00 -3.88
CA LEU A 212 2.16 9.64 -5.05
C LEU A 212 3.22 10.28 -5.95
N GLU A 213 3.54 9.57 -7.03
CA GLU A 213 4.17 10.09 -8.25
C GLU A 213 3.25 11.10 -8.99
N VAL A 214 3.03 12.27 -8.39
CA VAL A 214 2.27 13.41 -8.94
C VAL A 214 3.08 14.70 -8.74
N GLY A 215 3.97 14.96 -9.69
CA GLY A 215 4.96 16.02 -9.69
C GLY A 215 6.39 15.47 -9.90
N PRO A 216 7.36 16.30 -10.30
CA PRO A 216 8.75 15.87 -10.52
C PRO A 216 9.46 15.49 -9.20
N PRO A 217 10.61 14.79 -9.22
CA PRO A 217 11.37 14.34 -10.38
C PRO A 217 10.97 12.94 -10.90
N GLY A 218 10.30 12.09 -10.09
CA GLY A 218 9.78 10.80 -10.54
C GLY A 218 8.96 10.90 -11.84
N ASN A 219 8.20 12.00 -11.98
CA ASN A 219 7.31 12.22 -13.11
C ASN A 219 7.97 12.69 -14.42
N ALA A 220 9.28 12.49 -14.60
CA ALA A 220 9.92 12.63 -15.91
C ALA A 220 9.32 11.69 -16.99
N LYS A 221 8.54 10.67 -16.59
CA LYS A 221 7.98 9.63 -17.47
C LYS A 221 6.46 9.49 -17.45
N LEU A 222 5.73 10.18 -16.56
CA LEU A 222 4.26 10.08 -16.45
C LEU A 222 3.55 11.31 -17.05
N THR A 223 2.70 11.08 -18.05
CA THR A 223 1.78 12.08 -18.61
C THR A 223 0.73 12.52 -17.59
N LEU A 224 0.12 13.70 -17.83
CA LEU A 224 -0.95 14.23 -16.98
C LEU A 224 -2.22 13.33 -16.97
N ALA A 225 -2.38 12.43 -17.94
CA ALA A 225 -3.45 11.43 -17.94
C ALA A 225 -3.17 10.32 -16.91
N GLU A 226 -1.96 9.76 -16.95
CA GLU A 226 -1.51 8.69 -16.06
C GLU A 226 -1.45 9.17 -14.60
N GLN A 227 -0.94 10.39 -14.36
CA GLN A 227 -0.94 11.01 -13.02
C GLN A 227 -2.36 11.18 -12.44
N ARG A 228 -3.36 11.44 -13.29
CA ARG A 228 -4.77 11.53 -12.88
C ARG A 228 -5.40 10.17 -12.64
N ALA A 229 -4.99 9.14 -13.39
CA ALA A 229 -5.42 7.76 -13.17
C ALA A 229 -4.85 7.21 -11.87
N HIS A 230 -3.54 7.32 -11.67
CA HIS A 230 -2.80 7.04 -10.43
C HIS A 230 -3.51 7.62 -9.19
N PHE A 231 -3.66 8.95 -9.13
CA PHE A 231 -4.31 9.61 -7.99
C PHE A 231 -5.76 9.17 -7.76
N ALA A 232 -6.53 8.94 -8.82
CA ALA A 232 -7.92 8.47 -8.72
C ALA A 232 -8.02 7.03 -8.21
N LEU A 233 -7.09 6.16 -8.60
CA LEU A 233 -7.04 4.75 -8.17
C LEU A 233 -6.59 4.65 -6.71
N TRP A 234 -5.51 5.35 -6.33
CA TRP A 234 -5.06 5.46 -4.93
C TRP A 234 -6.18 6.01 -4.02
N ALA A 235 -6.94 6.98 -4.51
CA ALA A 235 -8.10 7.50 -3.79
C ALA A 235 -9.24 6.47 -3.63
N VAL A 236 -9.55 5.67 -4.65
CA VAL A 236 -10.58 4.62 -4.57
C VAL A 236 -10.19 3.47 -3.65
N ILE A 237 -8.95 2.99 -3.73
CA ILE A 237 -8.46 1.84 -2.91
C ILE A 237 -8.13 2.21 -1.46
N LYS A 238 -8.31 3.49 -1.06
CA LYS A 238 -7.97 4.03 0.28
C LYS A 238 -6.48 3.93 0.63
N SER A 239 -5.60 4.00 -0.37
CA SER A 239 -4.16 4.13 -0.13
C SER A 239 -3.84 5.47 0.57
N PRO A 240 -2.81 5.56 1.43
CA PRO A 240 -2.30 6.82 1.95
C PRO A 240 -1.91 7.78 0.82
N LEU A 241 -2.58 8.94 0.74
CA LEU A 241 -2.19 10.00 -0.20
C LEU A 241 -1.00 10.78 0.38
N ILE A 242 0.22 10.28 0.12
CA ILE A 242 1.50 10.90 0.51
C ILE A 242 2.19 11.42 -0.76
N ILE A 243 2.47 12.72 -0.85
CA ILE A 243 3.12 13.34 -2.00
C ILE A 243 4.63 13.06 -1.96
N GLY A 244 5.19 12.47 -3.03
CA GLY A 244 6.64 12.22 -3.17
C GLY A 244 7.41 13.28 -3.97
N ALA A 245 6.72 14.27 -4.54
CA ALA A 245 7.28 15.22 -5.51
C ALA A 245 7.97 16.45 -4.88
N ASP A 246 8.97 17.01 -5.57
CA ASP A 246 9.50 18.33 -5.27
C ASP A 246 8.43 19.40 -5.52
N LEU A 247 7.87 19.92 -4.44
CA LEU A 247 6.81 20.92 -4.47
C LEU A 247 7.27 22.25 -5.10
N LYS A 248 8.57 22.56 -5.09
CA LYS A 248 9.15 23.76 -5.70
C LYS A 248 9.06 23.73 -7.23
N LEU A 249 8.99 22.54 -7.82
CA LEU A 249 8.94 22.28 -9.26
C LEU A 249 7.55 21.83 -9.75
N LEU A 250 6.57 21.74 -8.86
CA LEU A 250 5.21 21.27 -9.12
C LEU A 250 4.43 22.24 -10.03
N LYS A 251 3.92 21.74 -11.16
CA LYS A 251 3.17 22.58 -12.12
C LYS A 251 1.74 22.83 -11.63
N PRO A 252 1.07 23.95 -12.03
CA PRO A 252 -0.33 24.21 -11.68
C PRO A 252 -1.31 23.10 -12.08
N SER A 253 -1.00 22.37 -13.15
CA SER A 253 -1.76 21.19 -13.60
C SER A 253 -1.66 20.00 -12.64
N GLU A 254 -0.53 19.85 -11.97
CA GLU A 254 -0.19 18.74 -11.07
C GLU A 254 -0.71 19.05 -9.66
N LEU A 255 -0.52 20.29 -9.20
CA LEU A 255 -1.18 20.83 -7.99
C LEU A 255 -2.72 20.72 -8.07
N LYS A 256 -3.31 20.87 -9.26
CA LYS A 256 -4.76 20.66 -9.47
C LYS A 256 -5.19 19.19 -9.29
N ILE A 257 -4.32 18.22 -9.55
CA ILE A 257 -4.60 16.80 -9.24
C ILE A 257 -4.56 16.61 -7.73
N LEU A 258 -3.48 17.05 -7.08
CA LEU A 258 -3.30 16.91 -5.64
C LEU A 258 -4.41 17.61 -4.84
N LYS A 259 -4.89 18.78 -5.28
CA LYS A 259 -6.01 19.52 -4.65
C LYS A 259 -7.41 19.12 -5.18
N ALA A 260 -7.59 17.97 -5.83
CA ALA A 260 -8.88 17.53 -6.36
C ALA A 260 -9.87 17.11 -5.25
N LYS A 261 -10.51 18.09 -4.60
CA LYS A 261 -11.35 17.93 -3.38
C LYS A 261 -12.37 16.80 -3.45
N GLU A 262 -13.09 16.65 -4.57
CA GLU A 262 -14.10 15.58 -4.72
C GLU A 262 -13.48 14.18 -4.84
N VAL A 263 -12.25 14.07 -5.37
CA VAL A 263 -11.49 12.80 -5.42
C VAL A 263 -10.89 12.48 -4.06
N ILE A 264 -10.36 13.49 -3.34
CA ILE A 264 -9.93 13.35 -1.95
C ILE A 264 -11.08 12.86 -1.05
N ALA A 265 -12.30 13.38 -1.26
CA ALA A 265 -13.49 12.94 -0.52
C ALA A 265 -13.88 11.47 -0.78
N ILE A 266 -13.34 10.80 -1.81
CA ILE A 266 -13.49 9.35 -2.00
C ILE A 266 -12.46 8.57 -1.16
N ASN A 267 -11.26 9.11 -0.99
CA ASN A 267 -10.23 8.53 -0.11
C ASN A 267 -10.60 8.71 1.37
N GLN A 268 -11.14 9.87 1.71
CA GLN A 268 -11.52 10.29 3.07
C GLN A 268 -13.01 10.05 3.39
N ASP A 269 -13.69 9.15 2.66
CA ASP A 269 -15.11 8.83 2.95
C ASP A 269 -15.23 8.10 4.30
N PRO A 270 -16.10 8.57 5.23
CA PRO A 270 -16.15 8.10 6.61
C PRO A 270 -16.70 6.67 6.78
N LEU A 271 -17.21 6.03 5.71
CA LEU A 271 -17.47 4.59 5.72
C LEU A 271 -16.15 3.78 5.78
N GLY A 272 -15.05 4.35 5.31
CA GLY A 272 -13.70 3.78 5.41
C GLY A 272 -13.46 2.48 4.64
N VAL A 273 -14.41 1.96 3.87
CA VAL A 273 -14.24 0.72 3.11
C VAL A 273 -13.42 0.96 1.85
N ALA A 274 -12.31 0.23 1.71
CA ALA A 274 -11.44 0.29 0.55
C ALA A 274 -12.14 -0.19 -0.73
N GLY A 275 -11.86 0.51 -1.83
CA GLY A 275 -12.24 0.10 -3.18
C GLY A 275 -11.30 -0.94 -3.77
N ASP A 276 -11.73 -1.55 -4.86
CA ASP A 276 -11.09 -2.73 -5.44
C ASP A 276 -11.52 -2.89 -6.91
N LEU A 277 -10.85 -3.76 -7.64
CA LEU A 277 -11.29 -4.15 -8.98
C LEU A 277 -12.60 -4.95 -8.84
N VAL A 278 -13.63 -4.62 -9.63
CA VAL A 278 -14.90 -5.36 -9.63
C VAL A 278 -15.16 -6.10 -10.95
N TRP A 279 -14.72 -5.55 -12.09
CA TRP A 279 -14.88 -6.15 -13.41
C TRP A 279 -13.69 -5.81 -14.33
N LYS A 280 -13.32 -6.74 -15.21
CA LYS A 280 -12.25 -6.54 -16.20
C LYS A 280 -12.54 -7.28 -17.52
N GLN A 281 -12.26 -6.62 -18.64
CA GLN A 281 -12.18 -7.23 -19.98
C GLN A 281 -10.95 -6.68 -20.72
N GLY A 282 -9.86 -7.46 -20.77
CA GLY A 282 -8.60 -7.03 -21.36
C GLY A 282 -8.02 -5.79 -20.65
N PRO A 283 -7.81 -4.65 -21.35
CA PRO A 283 -7.33 -3.40 -20.76
C PRO A 283 -8.45 -2.53 -20.15
N GLU A 284 -9.71 -2.95 -20.23
CA GLU A 284 -10.86 -2.20 -19.71
C GLU A 284 -11.20 -2.73 -18.31
N GLU A 285 -11.13 -1.85 -17.32
CA GLU A 285 -11.35 -2.18 -15.91
C GLU A 285 -12.39 -1.26 -15.27
N VAL A 286 -13.17 -1.81 -14.35
CA VAL A 286 -14.04 -1.07 -13.44
C VAL A 286 -13.53 -1.32 -12.02
N TRP A 287 -13.06 -0.26 -11.36
CA TRP A 287 -12.73 -0.23 -9.94
C TRP A 287 -13.83 0.49 -9.19
N ALA A 288 -14.20 0.04 -7.99
CA ALA A 288 -15.26 0.67 -7.22
C ALA A 288 -15.07 0.55 -5.70
N ALA A 289 -15.67 1.49 -4.96
CA ALA A 289 -15.78 1.50 -3.50
C ALA A 289 -17.22 1.86 -3.08
N PRO A 290 -17.70 1.47 -1.90
CA PRO A 290 -18.92 2.02 -1.33
C PRO A 290 -18.59 3.36 -0.65
N LEU A 291 -19.60 4.20 -0.49
CA LEU A 291 -19.51 5.50 0.16
C LEU A 291 -20.64 5.62 1.18
N GLN A 292 -20.43 6.37 2.26
CA GLN A 292 -21.46 6.62 3.27
C GLN A 292 -22.77 7.13 2.62
N GLY A 293 -23.92 6.64 3.11
CA GLY A 293 -25.23 6.95 2.54
C GLY A 293 -25.55 6.13 1.28
N GLY A 294 -25.17 4.85 1.26
CA GLY A 294 -25.50 3.91 0.18
C GLY A 294 -24.83 4.13 -1.18
N GLY A 295 -24.06 5.21 -1.36
CA GLY A 295 -23.43 5.57 -2.64
C GLY A 295 -22.28 4.66 -3.08
N ARG A 296 -21.74 4.90 -4.28
CA ARG A 296 -20.51 4.28 -4.80
C ARG A 296 -19.56 5.32 -5.35
N ALA A 297 -18.26 5.09 -5.18
CA ALA A 297 -17.24 5.61 -6.08
C ALA A 297 -16.97 4.57 -7.16
N VAL A 298 -16.82 5.02 -8.40
CA VAL A 298 -16.44 4.16 -9.52
C VAL A 298 -15.34 4.83 -10.33
N VAL A 299 -14.33 4.07 -10.74
CA VAL A 299 -13.37 4.46 -11.75
C VAL A 299 -13.53 3.54 -12.95
N LEU A 300 -13.92 4.12 -14.09
CA LEU A 300 -13.76 3.48 -15.39
C LEU A 300 -12.31 3.69 -15.83
N PHE A 301 -11.56 2.60 -16.01
CA PHE A 301 -10.12 2.63 -16.19
C PHE A 301 -9.64 2.00 -17.50
N ASN A 302 -8.96 2.79 -18.33
CA ASN A 302 -8.33 2.33 -19.57
C ASN A 302 -6.84 2.03 -19.31
N ARG A 303 -6.56 0.79 -18.92
CA ARG A 303 -5.27 0.32 -18.41
C ARG A 303 -4.19 0.08 -19.47
N GLN A 304 -4.58 0.02 -20.75
CA GLN A 304 -3.77 -0.28 -21.94
C GLN A 304 -2.24 -0.12 -21.74
N MET A 305 -1.47 -1.20 -21.96
CA MET A 305 -0.01 -1.20 -21.72
C MET A 305 0.82 -0.53 -22.84
N ALA A 306 0.30 -0.50 -24.07
CA ALA A 306 0.99 -0.02 -25.25
C ALA A 306 0.07 0.84 -26.12
N ALA A 307 0.55 2.02 -26.55
CA ALA A 307 -0.21 3.03 -27.27
C ALA A 307 -0.43 2.72 -28.77
N GLU A 308 -0.75 1.46 -29.11
CA GLU A 308 -1.00 1.03 -30.49
C GLU A 308 -2.37 1.53 -30.99
N GLY A 309 -2.40 2.77 -31.51
CA GLY A 309 -3.52 3.36 -32.25
C GLY A 309 -4.78 3.72 -31.44
N VAL A 310 -5.02 3.09 -30.29
CA VAL A 310 -6.16 3.34 -29.42
C VAL A 310 -5.95 4.63 -28.61
N THR A 311 -6.61 5.72 -29.02
CA THR A 311 -6.57 7.01 -28.31
C THR A 311 -7.55 7.07 -27.13
N SER A 312 -8.63 6.30 -27.18
CA SER A 312 -9.67 6.22 -26.15
C SER A 312 -10.52 4.95 -26.30
N ARG A 313 -11.30 4.62 -25.26
CA ARG A 313 -12.25 3.49 -25.22
C ARG A 313 -13.57 3.93 -24.57
N GLU A 314 -14.67 3.31 -24.98
CA GLU A 314 -16.00 3.49 -24.37
C GLU A 314 -16.20 2.44 -23.27
N LEU A 315 -16.00 2.81 -22.01
CA LEU A 315 -16.15 1.89 -20.88
C LEU A 315 -17.56 1.99 -20.29
N THR A 316 -18.08 0.86 -19.79
CA THR A 316 -19.42 0.78 -19.18
C THR A 316 -19.33 0.16 -17.79
N VAL A 317 -19.98 0.78 -16.80
CA VAL A 317 -20.28 0.17 -15.50
C VAL A 317 -21.77 -0.16 -15.44
N HIS A 318 -22.10 -1.41 -15.11
CA HIS A 318 -23.46 -1.87 -14.90
C HIS A 318 -23.78 -1.94 -13.39
N TRP A 319 -25.03 -1.69 -13.02
CA TRP A 319 -25.46 -1.58 -11.62
C TRP A 319 -25.18 -2.86 -10.81
N HIS A 320 -25.39 -4.04 -11.41
CA HIS A 320 -25.07 -5.33 -10.76
C HIS A 320 -23.59 -5.49 -10.40
N GLN A 321 -22.67 -4.93 -11.20
CA GLN A 321 -21.22 -4.98 -10.95
C GLN A 321 -20.80 -4.23 -9.68
N ILE A 322 -21.63 -3.31 -9.20
CA ILE A 322 -21.37 -2.45 -8.03
C ILE A 322 -22.39 -2.66 -6.89
N GLY A 323 -23.17 -3.74 -6.93
CA GLY A 323 -24.14 -4.08 -5.89
C GLY A 323 -25.34 -3.13 -5.82
N TYR A 324 -25.81 -2.66 -6.98
CA TYR A 324 -27.08 -1.96 -7.17
C TYR A 324 -28.04 -2.82 -8.00
N GLU A 325 -29.34 -2.72 -7.73
CA GLU A 325 -30.36 -3.39 -8.54
C GLU A 325 -30.49 -2.73 -9.92
N PRO A 326 -30.59 -3.47 -11.04
CA PRO A 326 -30.60 -2.88 -12.38
C PRO A 326 -31.69 -1.83 -12.64
N GLY A 327 -32.82 -1.92 -11.93
CA GLY A 327 -33.97 -1.01 -12.11
C GLY A 327 -33.85 0.34 -11.41
N ILE A 328 -32.86 0.59 -10.55
CA ILE A 328 -32.79 1.87 -9.81
C ILE A 328 -32.20 3.00 -10.65
N GLN A 329 -32.72 4.21 -10.42
CA GLN A 329 -32.15 5.44 -10.97
C GLN A 329 -30.98 5.90 -10.09
N VAL A 330 -29.88 6.30 -10.75
CA VAL A 330 -28.63 6.72 -10.10
C VAL A 330 -28.11 8.00 -10.74
N LYS A 331 -27.86 9.02 -9.93
CA LYS A 331 -27.16 10.25 -10.28
C LYS A 331 -25.68 9.96 -10.46
N VAL A 332 -25.12 10.31 -11.62
CA VAL A 332 -23.70 10.12 -11.95
C VAL A 332 -23.00 11.48 -11.99
N ARG A 333 -21.87 11.61 -11.29
CA ARG A 333 -21.08 12.86 -11.23
C ARG A 333 -19.60 12.61 -11.51
N ASP A 334 -19.01 13.38 -12.41
CA ASP A 334 -17.57 13.40 -12.70
C ASP A 334 -16.82 14.28 -11.70
N LEU A 335 -15.93 13.67 -10.91
CA LEU A 335 -15.28 14.32 -9.76
C LEU A 335 -14.05 15.17 -10.14
N TYR A 336 -13.50 14.99 -11.34
CA TYR A 336 -12.44 15.87 -11.86
C TYR A 336 -13.01 17.09 -12.61
N LYS A 337 -14.21 16.97 -13.19
CA LYS A 337 -14.94 18.09 -13.80
C LYS A 337 -15.83 18.84 -12.81
N GLY A 338 -16.14 18.24 -11.65
CA GLY A 338 -17.12 18.77 -10.69
C GLY A 338 -18.52 18.88 -11.31
N LYS A 339 -18.88 17.94 -12.19
CA LYS A 339 -20.07 18.04 -13.06
C LYS A 339 -20.95 16.80 -12.94
N ASP A 340 -22.23 17.03 -12.71
CA ASP A 340 -23.27 16.01 -12.82
C ASP A 340 -23.54 15.68 -14.30
N LEU A 341 -23.56 14.39 -14.62
CA LEU A 341 -23.69 13.86 -15.99
C LEU A 341 -25.12 13.47 -16.34
N GLY A 342 -25.99 13.32 -15.33
CA GLY A 342 -27.39 12.94 -15.47
C GLY A 342 -27.82 11.84 -14.49
N GLU A 343 -29.04 11.36 -14.68
CA GLU A 343 -29.61 10.19 -14.00
C GLU A 343 -29.72 9.02 -14.98
N PHE A 344 -29.30 7.84 -14.54
CA PHE A 344 -29.12 6.65 -15.37
C PHE A 344 -29.76 5.42 -14.72
N THR A 345 -30.16 4.44 -15.53
CA THR A 345 -30.76 3.16 -15.09
C THR A 345 -30.02 1.98 -15.74
N GLY A 346 -29.80 0.91 -14.99
CA GLY A 346 -29.08 -0.30 -15.40
C GLY A 346 -27.56 -0.14 -15.55
N HIS A 347 -27.08 0.98 -16.11
CA HIS A 347 -25.67 1.21 -16.42
C HIS A 347 -25.34 2.69 -16.64
N PHE A 348 -24.04 3.02 -16.59
CA PHE A 348 -23.47 4.25 -17.14
C PHE A 348 -22.30 3.91 -18.08
N LYS A 349 -22.19 4.67 -19.19
CA LYS A 349 -21.11 4.54 -20.18
C LYS A 349 -20.38 5.87 -20.34
N GLY A 350 -19.06 5.84 -20.49
CA GLY A 350 -18.26 7.04 -20.75
C GLY A 350 -16.92 6.77 -21.44
N THR A 351 -16.48 7.76 -22.21
CA THR A 351 -15.22 7.75 -22.94
C THR A 351 -14.02 7.94 -22.00
N VAL A 352 -13.06 7.02 -22.06
CA VAL A 352 -11.82 7.08 -21.28
C VAL A 352 -10.62 7.05 -22.22
N ILE A 353 -9.82 8.13 -22.19
CA ILE A 353 -8.59 8.25 -23.00
C ILE A 353 -7.57 7.17 -22.66
N ASN A 354 -6.61 6.93 -23.55
CA ASN A 354 -5.51 5.99 -23.30
C ASN A 354 -4.76 6.30 -22.00
N HIS A 355 -4.48 5.27 -21.20
CA HIS A 355 -3.89 5.34 -19.86
C HIS A 355 -4.67 6.26 -18.87
N GLY A 356 -5.92 6.57 -19.19
CA GLY A 356 -6.76 7.50 -18.44
C GLY A 356 -7.75 6.81 -17.50
N ALA A 357 -8.33 7.62 -16.61
CA ALA A 357 -9.39 7.22 -15.70
C ALA A 357 -10.54 8.24 -15.71
N LEU A 358 -11.78 7.75 -15.69
CA LEU A 358 -12.97 8.54 -15.39
C LEU A 358 -13.49 8.14 -14.00
N ILE A 359 -13.19 8.97 -12.99
CA ILE A 359 -13.65 8.80 -11.62
C ILE A 359 -15.01 9.49 -11.40
N LEU A 360 -15.93 8.74 -10.81
CA LEU A 360 -17.34 9.07 -10.67
C LEU A 360 -17.83 8.85 -9.23
N ARG A 361 -18.77 9.70 -8.77
CA ARG A 361 -19.68 9.36 -7.65
C ARG A 361 -21.03 8.97 -8.22
N LEU A 362 -21.54 7.81 -7.80
CA LEU A 362 -22.82 7.24 -8.20
C LEU A 362 -23.74 7.21 -6.98
N THR A 363 -24.79 8.03 -6.99
CA THR A 363 -25.71 8.22 -5.86
C THR A 363 -27.13 7.79 -6.28
N PRO A 364 -27.75 6.78 -5.65
CA PRO A 364 -29.14 6.40 -5.94
C PRO A 364 -30.10 7.58 -5.69
N THR A 365 -31.18 7.66 -6.46
CA THR A 365 -32.21 8.71 -6.26
C THR A 365 -33.09 8.45 -5.04
N GLU A 366 -33.25 7.19 -4.66
CA GLU A 366 -33.97 6.72 -3.46
C GLU A 366 -32.99 6.12 -2.45
N ALA A 367 -33.30 6.17 -1.16
CA ALA A 367 -32.40 5.71 -0.10
C ALA A 367 -32.19 4.18 -0.16
N HIS A 368 -30.98 3.76 -0.57
CA HIS A 368 -30.65 2.35 -0.79
C HIS A 368 -29.56 1.89 0.20
N GLU A 369 -29.96 1.78 1.47
CA GLU A 369 -29.07 1.63 2.64
C GLU A 369 -28.27 0.32 2.72
N SER A 370 -28.47 -0.65 1.81
CA SER A 370 -27.79 -1.94 1.85
C SER A 370 -26.32 -1.84 1.43
N HIS A 371 -25.49 -1.31 2.32
CA HIS A 371 -24.03 -1.45 2.31
C HIS A 371 -23.62 -2.94 2.34
N GLU A 372 -24.44 -3.81 2.95
CA GLU A 372 -24.24 -5.26 3.02
C GLU A 372 -24.21 -5.95 1.64
N ARG A 373 -24.94 -5.42 0.64
CA ARG A 373 -24.89 -5.90 -0.75
C ARG A 373 -23.60 -5.51 -1.50
N TRP A 374 -22.62 -4.90 -0.82
CA TRP A 374 -21.35 -4.50 -1.43
C TRP A 374 -20.48 -5.68 -1.90
N ARG A 375 -20.48 -6.84 -1.19
CA ARG A 375 -19.73 -8.04 -1.64
C ARG A 375 -20.38 -9.41 -1.29
N PRO A 376 -21.41 -9.87 -2.03
CA PRO A 376 -21.89 -11.25 -1.92
C PRO A 376 -21.95 -11.99 -3.27
N TRP A 377 -21.00 -11.79 -4.19
CA TRP A 377 -20.99 -12.49 -5.48
C TRP A 377 -20.09 -13.75 -5.48
N PRO A 378 -20.66 -14.98 -5.55
CA PRO A 378 -19.88 -16.19 -5.82
C PRO A 378 -19.36 -16.16 -7.26
N CYS A 379 -18.20 -16.78 -7.51
CA CYS A 379 -17.48 -16.68 -8.77
C CYS A 379 -18.23 -17.36 -9.94
N SER A 380 -18.96 -16.57 -10.74
CA SER A 380 -19.45 -16.97 -12.07
C SER A 380 -18.89 -16.06 -13.16
N SER A 381 -18.91 -16.51 -14.41
CA SER A 381 -18.87 -15.61 -15.57
C SER A 381 -20.06 -14.66 -15.54
N ASP A 382 -19.95 -13.50 -16.20
CA ASP A 382 -21.08 -12.57 -16.38
C ASP A 382 -22.24 -13.27 -17.11
N PRO A 383 -23.40 -13.51 -16.47
CA PRO A 383 -24.51 -14.23 -17.12
C PRO A 383 -25.24 -13.37 -18.14
N SER A 384 -24.95 -12.07 -18.19
CA SER A 384 -25.74 -11.03 -18.85
C SER A 384 -25.04 -10.45 -20.08
N HIS A 385 -25.61 -10.74 -21.25
CA HIS A 385 -25.40 -9.95 -22.49
C HIS A 385 -23.97 -9.90 -23.09
N GLY A 386 -23.26 -11.03 -23.11
CA GLY A 386 -22.18 -11.28 -24.11
C GLY A 386 -20.86 -10.55 -23.88
N SER A 387 -20.71 -9.89 -22.73
CA SER A 387 -19.43 -9.44 -22.18
C SER A 387 -18.49 -10.63 -21.98
N GLN A 388 -17.30 -10.61 -22.58
CA GLN A 388 -16.23 -11.59 -22.26
C GLN A 388 -15.42 -11.17 -21.01
N GLY A 389 -16.03 -10.37 -20.14
CA GLY A 389 -15.43 -9.87 -18.92
C GLY A 389 -15.57 -10.83 -17.75
N ALA A 390 -14.67 -10.70 -16.78
CA ALA A 390 -14.69 -11.47 -15.54
C ALA A 390 -14.88 -10.56 -14.33
N TYR A 391 -15.67 -11.02 -13.35
CA TYR A 391 -15.70 -10.41 -12.02
C TYR A 391 -14.39 -10.66 -11.29
N ALA A 392 -13.85 -9.62 -10.66
CA ALA A 392 -12.58 -9.69 -9.93
C ALA A 392 -12.77 -10.18 -8.49
N CYS A 393 -13.40 -11.34 -8.32
CA CYS A 393 -13.67 -11.94 -7.00
C CYS A 393 -12.36 -12.23 -6.22
N PRO A 394 -12.28 -11.89 -4.93
CA PRO A 394 -11.34 -12.52 -4.00
C PRO A 394 -11.70 -14.00 -3.85
N SER A 395 -10.71 -14.87 -3.71
CA SER A 395 -10.97 -16.28 -3.38
C SER A 395 -11.30 -16.43 -1.89
N ASN A 396 -12.49 -16.98 -1.59
CA ASN A 396 -12.90 -17.32 -0.21
C ASN A 396 -12.21 -18.59 0.33
N ALA A 397 -11.38 -19.26 -0.46
CA ALA A 397 -10.65 -20.47 -0.06
C ALA A 397 -9.72 -20.27 1.17
N LEU A 398 -9.35 -19.03 1.49
CA LEU A 398 -8.58 -18.70 2.69
C LEU A 398 -9.44 -18.47 3.95
N MET A 399 -10.73 -18.10 3.83
CA MET A 399 -11.61 -17.89 5.00
C MET A 399 -11.82 -19.17 5.81
N GLN A 400 -11.89 -20.34 5.16
CA GLN A 400 -12.00 -21.63 5.84
C GLN A 400 -10.74 -21.99 6.67
N ARG A 401 -9.58 -21.35 6.40
CA ARG A 401 -8.37 -21.49 7.23
C ARG A 401 -8.34 -20.52 8.41
N SER A 402 -8.79 -19.27 8.25
CA SER A 402 -8.83 -18.32 9.38
C SER A 402 -9.90 -18.71 10.40
N GLU A 403 -11.10 -19.12 9.97
CA GLU A 403 -12.14 -19.59 10.89
C GLU A 403 -11.75 -20.84 11.69
N SER A 404 -11.01 -21.77 11.08
CA SER A 404 -10.61 -23.01 11.77
C SER A 404 -9.48 -22.78 12.78
N VAL A 405 -8.58 -21.81 12.53
CA VAL A 405 -7.57 -21.38 13.51
C VAL A 405 -8.21 -20.60 14.67
N LEU A 406 -9.13 -19.67 14.38
CA LEU A 406 -9.80 -18.89 15.44
C LEU A 406 -10.68 -19.78 16.34
N LYS A 407 -11.39 -20.76 15.77
CA LYS A 407 -12.20 -21.73 16.55
C LYS A 407 -11.37 -22.75 17.35
N GLN A 408 -10.04 -22.71 17.28
CA GLN A 408 -9.16 -23.48 18.18
C GLN A 408 -8.64 -22.66 19.38
N ALA A 409 -8.97 -21.37 19.49
CA ALA A 409 -8.56 -20.52 20.62
C ALA A 409 -9.56 -20.50 21.79
N ASP A 410 -10.83 -20.88 21.58
CA ASP A 410 -11.88 -20.88 22.61
C ASP A 410 -11.74 -22.06 23.60
N VAL A 411 -10.90 -21.89 24.62
CA VAL A 411 -10.84 -22.78 25.79
C VAL A 411 -11.44 -22.05 27.01
N PRO A 412 -12.62 -22.44 27.52
CA PRO A 412 -13.29 -21.74 28.62
C PRO A 412 -12.63 -22.05 29.97
N SER A 413 -12.43 -21.01 30.78
CA SER A 413 -11.81 -21.10 32.11
C SER A 413 -12.82 -21.34 33.23
N SER A 414 -12.84 -22.55 33.79
CA SER A 414 -13.44 -22.87 35.11
C SER A 414 -12.73 -24.06 35.75
N THR A 415 -12.93 -24.29 37.06
CA THR A 415 -11.92 -24.95 37.92
C THR A 415 -12.41 -26.18 38.71
N TYR A 416 -11.44 -26.96 39.19
CA TYR A 416 -11.49 -28.07 40.16
C TYR A 416 -12.01 -29.45 39.69
N GLY A 417 -11.10 -30.43 39.78
CA GLY A 417 -11.34 -31.87 39.69
C GLY A 417 -10.03 -32.62 40.01
N PHE A 418 -10.08 -33.66 40.84
CA PHE A 418 -8.88 -34.32 41.41
C PHE A 418 -8.63 -35.71 40.79
N ALA A 419 -7.36 -36.14 40.76
CA ALA A 419 -6.83 -37.42 40.24
C ALA A 419 -6.95 -37.67 38.70
N GLY A 420 -6.04 -38.43 38.06
CA GLY A 420 -4.74 -38.91 38.56
C GLY A 420 -4.09 -40.03 37.72
N TYR A 421 -2.78 -39.91 37.49
CA TYR A 421 -1.78 -40.99 37.25
C TYR A 421 -1.77 -41.84 35.95
N ILE A 422 -0.59 -41.81 35.28
CA ILE A 422 0.19 -42.96 34.73
C ILE A 422 -0.05 -43.51 33.29
N LEU A 423 1.05 -44.07 32.71
CA LEU A 423 1.27 -44.75 31.40
C LEU A 423 1.08 -43.86 30.15
N THR A 424 2.04 -43.51 29.26
CA THR A 424 3.34 -44.02 28.72
C THR A 424 3.22 -44.34 27.22
N SER A 425 4.28 -44.00 26.48
CA SER A 425 4.56 -44.39 25.09
C SER A 425 4.55 -45.89 24.78
N VAL A 426 4.17 -46.30 23.56
CA VAL A 426 4.91 -47.28 22.71
C VAL A 426 4.29 -47.40 21.30
N GLY A 427 5.16 -47.50 20.27
CA GLY A 427 4.87 -48.18 18.99
C GLY A 427 4.00 -47.44 17.94
N GLY A 428 4.04 -47.84 16.67
CA GLY A 428 4.91 -48.86 16.06
C GLY A 428 4.59 -49.14 14.58
N VAL A 429 5.64 -49.32 13.77
CA VAL A 429 5.65 -49.61 12.32
C VAL A 429 4.66 -50.70 11.88
N PHE A 430 3.98 -50.49 10.74
CA PHE A 430 3.61 -51.57 9.81
C PHE A 430 3.79 -51.14 8.35
N LEU A 431 4.23 -52.05 7.48
CA LEU A 431 4.56 -51.77 6.08
C LEU A 431 4.38 -53.01 5.19
N GLY A 432 3.87 -52.80 3.96
CA GLY A 432 3.75 -53.81 2.89
C GLY A 432 2.41 -54.58 2.88
N LEU A 433 2.09 -55.33 1.82
CA LEU A 433 2.74 -55.42 0.50
C LEU A 433 1.83 -56.21 -0.47
N MET A 434 1.76 -55.84 -1.76
CA MET A 434 1.43 -56.74 -2.89
C MET A 434 1.95 -56.14 -4.21
N VAL A 435 2.24 -57.00 -5.21
CA VAL A 435 3.03 -56.69 -6.41
C VAL A 435 2.52 -57.45 -7.64
N GLY A 436 2.58 -56.82 -8.82
CA GLY A 436 2.42 -57.46 -10.14
C GLY A 436 1.75 -56.54 -11.17
N LEU A 437 2.04 -56.57 -12.47
CA LEU A 437 3.04 -57.30 -13.29
C LEU A 437 3.37 -56.45 -14.55
N SER A 438 4.49 -56.74 -15.24
CA SER A 438 4.86 -56.14 -16.55
C SER A 438 4.98 -57.24 -17.63
N PRO A 439 4.91 -56.93 -18.95
CA PRO A 439 6.15 -57.00 -19.74
C PRO A 439 6.29 -56.11 -21.03
N LEU A 440 7.50 -55.55 -21.21
CA LEU A 440 8.35 -55.47 -22.42
C LEU A 440 7.83 -55.01 -23.82
N ARG A 441 8.31 -53.81 -24.24
CA ARG A 441 8.92 -53.39 -25.56
C ARG A 441 9.30 -51.87 -25.44
N GLY A 442 10.20 -51.22 -26.19
CA GLY A 442 11.19 -51.61 -27.21
C GLY A 442 11.20 -50.62 -28.41
N VAL A 443 12.28 -50.11 -29.03
CA VAL A 443 13.77 -50.26 -28.91
C VAL A 443 14.48 -49.04 -29.58
N LEU A 444 15.74 -48.70 -29.21
CA LEU A 444 16.63 -47.61 -29.74
C LEU A 444 16.21 -46.15 -29.45
N GLY A 445 17.09 -45.13 -29.39
CA GLY A 445 18.55 -45.07 -29.61
C GLY A 445 19.24 -43.81 -28.99
N ARG A 446 20.56 -43.65 -29.18
CA ARG A 446 21.44 -42.65 -28.47
C ARG A 446 21.30 -41.20 -28.98
N TRP A 447 21.60 -40.20 -28.13
CA TRP A 447 22.66 -39.20 -28.40
C TRP A 447 23.19 -38.54 -27.10
N VAL A 448 24.28 -37.76 -27.17
CA VAL A 448 25.08 -37.33 -25.98
C VAL A 448 25.51 -35.86 -26.04
N ARG A 449 25.21 -35.11 -24.95
CA ARG A 449 25.93 -33.97 -24.32
C ARG A 449 24.94 -33.13 -23.47
N GLY A 450 25.26 -32.59 -22.29
CA GLY A 450 26.40 -32.85 -21.41
C GLY A 450 27.28 -31.65 -21.04
N ARG A 451 26.81 -30.79 -20.12
CA ARG A 451 27.65 -30.12 -19.10
C ARG A 451 26.82 -29.46 -17.99
N GLN A 452 27.42 -29.36 -16.80
CA GLN A 452 26.90 -28.63 -15.64
C GLN A 452 27.30 -27.15 -15.72
N TYR A 453 26.58 -26.28 -15.01
CA TYR A 453 27.12 -25.01 -14.51
C TYR A 453 27.36 -25.13 -12.99
N ARG A 454 28.38 -24.41 -12.51
CA ARG A 454 28.72 -24.26 -11.09
C ARG A 454 28.49 -22.81 -10.66
N GLU A 455 28.36 -22.60 -9.35
CA GLU A 455 28.39 -21.28 -8.73
C GLU A 455 29.74 -20.57 -8.98
N LEU A 456 29.75 -19.24 -8.86
CA LEU A 456 30.95 -18.46 -8.55
C LEU A 456 30.57 -17.21 -7.74
N HIS A 457 31.38 -16.87 -6.75
CA HIS A 457 31.18 -15.73 -5.85
C HIS A 457 31.75 -14.41 -6.40
N SER A 458 31.37 -13.32 -5.75
CA SER A 458 32.03 -12.00 -5.78
C SER A 458 33.53 -12.08 -5.42
N PRO A 459 34.31 -11.09 -5.88
CA PRO A 459 35.41 -10.53 -5.09
C PRO A 459 35.18 -9.05 -4.73
N HIS A 460 35.82 -8.61 -3.65
CA HIS A 460 35.88 -7.23 -3.16
C HIS A 460 37.24 -6.58 -3.49
N ALA A 461 37.28 -5.24 -3.37
CA ALA A 461 38.39 -4.42 -2.85
C ALA A 461 39.50 -3.85 -3.77
N LEU A 462 39.59 -2.50 -3.66
CA LEU A 462 40.76 -1.66 -3.37
C LEU A 462 41.58 -0.94 -4.48
N ALA A 463 42.07 0.23 -4.05
CA ALA A 463 42.96 1.22 -4.66
C ALA A 463 42.46 1.96 -5.92
N LEU A 464 42.93 3.17 -6.26
CA LEU A 464 43.22 4.45 -5.57
C LEU A 464 43.97 5.36 -6.56
N SER A 465 43.73 6.67 -6.48
CA SER A 465 44.57 7.81 -6.92
C SER A 465 44.73 8.19 -8.42
N ASP A 466 44.68 9.52 -8.60
CA ASP A 466 45.33 10.41 -9.59
C ASP A 466 44.90 10.50 -11.08
N ARG A 467 44.20 11.62 -11.37
CA ARG A 467 44.32 12.53 -12.54
C ARG A 467 43.85 12.02 -13.92
N VAL A 468 43.34 12.88 -14.82
CA VAL A 468 43.30 14.37 -14.87
C VAL A 468 41.86 14.88 -14.80
#